data_AF-A0A1Y2BSF7-F1
#
_entry.id   AF-A0A1Y2BSF7-F1
#
_cell.length_a   1.000
_cell.length_b   1.000
_cell.length_c   1.000
_cell.angle_alpha   90.00
_cell.angle_beta   90.00
_cell.angle_gamma   90.00
#
_symmetry.space_group_name_H-M   'P 1'
#
loop_
_entity.id
_entity.type
_entity.pdbx_description
1 polymer ?
#
loop_
_entity_poly.entity_id
_entity_poly.type
_entity_poly.pdbx_seq_one_letter_code
_entity_poly.pdbx_strand_id
1 'polypeptide(L)' 'MNSKRLLALATQKFIADVAQDAFHYAKIRQHACQKKRRKTVLTVEDLSGALSEHGINIKKPDYFV' A
#
# COMPACT_ATOMS: atom_id res chain seq x y z
N MET A 1 9.36 -29.23 4.18
CA MET A 1 8.71 -28.15 3.39
C MET A 1 9.69 -27.69 2.32
N ASN A 2 9.25 -27.61 1.06
CA ASN A 2 10.14 -27.26 -0.06
C ASN A 2 10.54 -25.78 0.06
N SER A 3 11.84 -25.46 0.00
CA SER A 3 12.38 -24.09 0.14
C SER A 3 11.68 -23.08 -0.77
N LYS A 4 11.35 -23.48 -2.01
CA LYS A 4 10.59 -22.67 -2.97
C LYS A 4 9.19 -22.28 -2.47
N ARG A 5 8.49 -23.17 -1.77
CA ARG A 5 7.14 -22.90 -1.22
C ARG A 5 7.20 -21.99 0.00
N LEU A 6 8.21 -22.15 0.85
CA LEU A 6 8.42 -21.29 2.01
C LEU A 6 8.73 -19.85 1.58
N LEU A 7 9.65 -19.69 0.62
CA LEU A 7 9.97 -18.37 0.07
C LEU A 7 8.74 -17.73 -0.59
N ALA A 8 8.00 -18.48 -1.40
CA ALA A 8 6.79 -17.99 -2.04
C ALA A 8 5.74 -17.50 -1.02
N LEU A 9 5.49 -18.29 0.04
CA LEU A 9 4.59 -17.90 1.13
C LEU A 9 5.07 -16.64 1.87
N ALA A 10 6.36 -16.55 2.15
CA ALA A 10 6.94 -15.37 2.80
C ALA A 10 6.75 -14.11 1.95
N THR A 11 7.04 -14.19 0.63
CA THR A 11 6.82 -13.06 -0.29
C THR A 11 5.34 -12.70 -0.42
N GLN A 12 4.46 -13.71 -0.44
CA GLN A 12 3.02 -13.49 -0.51
C GLN A 12 2.52 -12.78 0.76
N LYS A 13 2.97 -13.20 1.95
CA LYS A 13 2.63 -12.54 3.21
C LYS A 13 3.11 -11.10 3.21
N PHE A 14 4.37 -10.86 2.82
CA PHE A 14 4.93 -9.52 2.77
C PHE A 14 4.11 -8.57 1.88
N ILE A 15 3.77 -8.99 0.66
CA ILE A 15 2.94 -8.18 -0.25
C ILE A 15 1.53 -7.97 0.32
N ALA A 16 0.95 -8.98 0.97
CA ALA A 16 -0.36 -8.87 1.61
C ALA A 16 -0.36 -7.87 2.77
N ASP A 17 0.67 -7.87 3.61
CA ASP A 17 0.82 -6.93 4.72
C ASP A 17 0.91 -5.49 4.19
N VAL A 18 1.78 -5.22 3.19
CA VAL A 18 1.93 -3.89 2.56
C VAL A 18 0.61 -3.41 1.93
N ALA A 19 -0.11 -4.29 1.24
CA ALA A 19 -1.40 -3.94 0.63
C ALA A 19 -2.45 -3.60 1.69
N GLN A 20 -2.43 -4.27 2.84
CA GLN A 20 -3.35 -4.01 3.94
C GLN A 20 -3.05 -2.67 4.63
N ASP A 21 -1.77 -2.35 4.82
CA ASP A 21 -1.34 -1.05 5.35
C ASP A 21 -1.80 0.09 4.41
N ALA A 22 -1.53 -0.03 3.11
CA ALA A 22 -1.98 0.95 2.12
C ALA A 22 -3.52 1.08 2.07
N PHE A 23 -4.26 -0.01 2.27
CA PHE A 23 -5.71 0.03 2.37
C PHE A 23 -6.19 0.82 3.60
N HIS A 24 -5.51 0.71 4.74
CA HIS A 24 -5.83 1.51 5.92
C HIS A 24 -5.64 3.02 5.66
N TYR A 25 -4.53 3.41 5.03
CA TYR A 25 -4.30 4.81 4.62
C TYR A 25 -5.41 5.29 3.66
N ALA A 26 -5.77 4.48 2.67
CA ALA A 26 -6.83 4.80 1.72
C ALA A 26 -8.19 5.00 2.41
N LYS A 27 -8.49 4.16 3.41
CA LYS A 27 -9.73 4.22 4.19
C LYS A 27 -9.80 5.47 5.08
N ILE A 28 -8.71 5.80 5.78
CA ILE A 28 -8.61 7.04 6.59
C ILE A 28 -8.89 8.27 5.71
N ARG A 29 -8.25 8.34 4.53
CA ARG A 29 -8.49 9.43 3.59
C ARG A 29 -9.93 9.46 3.05
N GLN A 30 -10.52 8.30 2.78
CA GLN A 30 -11.93 8.21 2.37
C GLN A 30 -12.90 8.65 3.48
N HIS A 31 -12.61 8.36 4.75
CA HIS A 31 -13.44 8.85 5.87
C HIS A 31 -13.38 10.37 6.01
N ALA A 32 -12.24 11.00 5.68
CA ALA A 32 -12.12 12.46 5.66
C ALA A 32 -12.95 13.11 4.53
N CYS A 33 -13.24 12.39 3.44
CA CYS A 33 -14.07 12.87 2.33
C CYS A 33 -15.42 12.14 2.35
N GLN A 34 -16.45 12.72 2.98
CA GLN A 34 -17.80 12.15 3.16
C GLN A 34 -18.62 11.89 1.86
N LYS A 35 -17.99 11.59 0.73
CA LYS A 35 -18.65 11.17 -0.50
C LYS A 35 -18.99 9.68 -0.46
N LYS A 36 -20.25 9.38 -0.12
CA LYS A 36 -20.85 8.04 -0.22
C LYS A 36 -20.52 7.40 -1.58
N ARG A 37 -19.91 6.20 -1.54
CA ARG A 37 -19.68 5.26 -2.66
C ARG A 37 -18.57 5.61 -3.67
N ARG A 38 -17.39 6.04 -3.21
CA ARG A 38 -16.20 6.01 -4.09
C ARG A 38 -15.56 4.62 -4.04
N LYS A 39 -15.26 4.03 -5.20
CA LYS A 39 -14.43 2.82 -5.29
C LYS A 39 -13.08 3.13 -4.64
N THR A 40 -12.59 2.23 -3.80
CA THR A 40 -11.25 2.35 -3.24
C THR A 40 -10.23 2.10 -4.33
N VAL A 41 -9.34 3.07 -4.52
CA VAL A 41 -8.24 3.00 -5.49
C VAL A 41 -6.96 3.05 -4.68
N LEU A 42 -6.02 2.15 -4.99
CA LEU A 42 -4.68 2.19 -4.44
C LEU A 42 -3.95 3.38 -5.07
N THR A 43 -3.67 4.42 -4.27
CA THR A 43 -2.96 5.61 -4.74
C THR A 43 -1.50 5.58 -4.33
N VAL A 44 -0.66 6.35 -5.04
CA VAL A 44 0.77 6.47 -4.71
C VAL A 44 0.97 7.10 -3.33
N GLU A 45 0.07 7.99 -2.91
CA GLU A 45 0.10 8.60 -1.57
C GLU A 45 -0.06 7.55 -0.47
N ASP A 46 -1.07 6.68 -0.59
CA ASP A 46 -1.32 5.61 0.41
C ASP A 46 -0.17 4.61 0.45
N LEU A 47 0.33 4.26 -0.74
CA LEU A 47 1.42 3.32 -0.90
C LEU A 47 2.73 3.90 -0.38
N SER A 48 2.99 5.19 -0.61
CA SER A 48 4.16 5.89 -0.07
C SER A 48 4.08 6.02 1.45
N GLY A 49 2.90 6.27 2.01
CA GLY A 49 2.68 6.29 3.46
C GLY A 49 2.97 4.92 4.09
N ALA A 50 2.37 3.86 3.52
CA ALA A 50 2.61 2.49 3.98
C ALA A 50 4.08 2.09 3.88
N LEU A 51 4.73 2.35 2.74
CA LEU A 51 6.13 1.95 2.53
C LEU A 51 7.13 2.79 3.32
N SER A 52 6.81 4.03 3.67
CA SER A 52 7.65 4.85 4.55
C SER A 52 7.78 4.23 5.94
N GLU A 53 6.76 3.53 6.43
CA GLU A 53 6.80 2.80 7.71
C GLU A 53 7.73 1.59 7.66
N HIS A 54 7.88 0.99 6.47
CA HIS A 54 8.86 -0.06 6.18
C HIS A 54 10.26 0.49 5.82
N GLY A 55 10.49 1.80 5.96
CA GLY A 55 11.77 2.45 5.66
C GLY A 55 12.05 2.69 4.17
N ILE A 56 11.05 2.51 3.30
CA ILE A 56 11.17 2.69 1.85
C ILE A 56 10.60 4.04 1.47
N ASN A 57 11.45 4.92 0.94
CA ASN A 57 11.06 6.28 0.61
C ASN A 57 10.80 6.45 -0.90
N ILE A 58 9.54 6.63 -1.29
CA ILE A 58 9.12 6.86 -2.68
C ILE A 58 9.09 8.37 -2.97
N LYS A 59 10.05 8.86 -3.75
CA LYS A 59 10.03 10.24 -4.30
C LYS A 59 9.52 10.18 -5.73
N LYS A 60 8.20 10.22 -5.91
CA LYS A 60 7.60 10.40 -7.24
C LYS A 60 7.22 11.87 -7.40
N PRO A 61 7.87 12.64 -8.29
CA PRO A 61 7.42 13.99 -8.61
C PRO A 61 6.07 13.91 -9.36
N ASP A 62 5.18 14.86 -9.10
CA ASP A 62 3.84 14.90 -9.72
C ASP A 62 3.89 15.21 -11.21
N TYR A 63 4.97 15.86 -11.65
CA TYR A 63 5.25 16.17 -13.04
C TYR A 63 6.75 16.13 -13.28
N PHE A 64 7.13 15.79 -14.51
CA PHE A 64 8.48 16.01 -15.01
C PHE A 64 8.53 17.43 -15.58
N VAL A 65 9.56 18.20 -15.24
CA VAL A 65 9.90 19.48 -15.90
C VAL A 65 10.77 19.18 -17.11
#